data_AF-A0A836G6U3-F1
#
_entry.id   AF-A0A836G6U3-F1
#
_cell.length_a   1.000
_cell.length_b   1.000
_cell.length_c   1.000
_cell.angle_alpha   90.00
_cell.angle_beta   90.00
_cell.angle_gamma   90.00
#
_symmetry.space_group_name_H-M   'P 1'
#
loop_
_entity.id
_entity.type
_entity.pdbx_description
1 polymer ?
#
loop_
_entity_poly.entity_id
_entity_poly.type
_entity_poly.pdbx_seq_one_letter_code
_entity_poly.pdbx_strand_id
1 'polypeptide(L)'
;MMRRFYQCASQALRERLLVPLSQLTGAELMVALSIGVLGGIFPIPLVTSLATLAIGCYAQCTTTQLVLGSTVNLFCTPVQFLLLPSFACLLGTLAQVDVAAFTASALQNSLKAGYATFLSSCARMLFCATIGWFLVTAPLIIALRFVQQCILHRQFKEMAK
;
A
#
# COMPACT_ATOMS: atom_id res chain seq x y z
N MET A 1 22.39 -6.96 -25.54
CA MET A 1 21.17 -6.46 -24.86
C MET A 1 21.18 -6.76 -23.36
N MET A 2 21.38 -8.01 -22.92
CA MET A 2 21.36 -8.40 -21.50
C MET A 2 22.33 -7.61 -20.58
N ARG A 3 23.57 -7.33 -21.00
CA ARG A 3 24.52 -6.55 -20.17
C ARG A 3 24.05 -5.12 -19.87
N ARG A 4 23.47 -4.42 -20.85
CA ARG A 4 22.93 -3.07 -20.66
C ARG A 4 21.70 -3.08 -19.76
N PHE A 5 20.86 -4.11 -19.87
CA PHE A 5 19.70 -4.28 -19.00
C PHE A 5 20.11 -4.50 -17.54
N TYR A 6 21.13 -5.35 -17.30
CA TYR A 6 21.70 -5.56 -15.97
C TYR A 6 22.32 -4.28 -15.38
N GLN A 7 23.01 -3.49 -16.20
CA GLN A 7 23.60 -2.21 -15.77
C GLN A 7 22.53 -1.17 -15.43
N CYS A 8 21.48 -1.04 -16.25
CA CYS A 8 20.36 -0.14 -15.95
C CYS A 8 19.60 -0.59 -14.70
N ALA A 9 19.36 -1.90 -14.56
CA ALA A 9 18.67 -2.45 -13.39
C ALA A 9 19.48 -2.23 -12.11
N SER A 10 20.79 -2.51 -12.12
CA SER A 10 21.64 -2.30 -10.94
C SER A 10 21.76 -0.82 -10.56
N GLN A 11 21.82 0.07 -11.56
CA GLN A 11 21.87 1.51 -11.35
C GLN A 11 20.55 2.05 -10.78
N ALA A 12 19.41 1.62 -11.33
CA ALA A 12 18.09 1.96 -10.80
C ALA A 12 17.89 1.44 -9.38
N LEU A 13 18.34 0.21 -9.09
CA LEU A 13 18.26 -0.39 -7.77
C LEU A 13 19.13 0.37 -6.76
N ARG A 14 20.31 0.82 -7.19
CA ARG A 14 21.19 1.66 -6.37
C ARG A 14 20.56 3.01 -6.05
N GLU A 15 20.02 3.71 -7.06
CA GLU A 15 19.43 5.03 -6.88
C GLU A 15 18.12 5.00 -6.09
N ARG A 16 17.33 3.92 -6.20
CA ARG A 16 16.01 3.82 -5.55
C ARG A 16 16.00 3.13 -4.20
N LEU A 17 17.00 2.29 -3.89
CA LEU A 17 17.09 1.60 -2.60
C LEU A 17 18.34 2.00 -1.82
N LEU A 18 19.52 1.83 -2.40
CA LEU A 18 20.78 2.01 -1.64
C LEU A 18 21.02 3.46 -1.24
N VAL A 19 20.77 4.43 -2.13
CA VAL A 19 20.95 5.85 -1.83
C VAL A 19 19.95 6.36 -0.77
N PRO A 20 18.64 6.05 -0.86
CA PRO A 20 17.69 6.38 0.21
C PRO A 20 18.03 5.74 1.55
N LEU A 21 18.47 4.48 1.55
CA LEU A 21 18.85 3.77 2.77
C LEU A 21 20.03 4.41 3.51
N SER A 22 20.97 5.05 2.81
CA SER A 22 22.10 5.72 3.45
C SER A 22 21.81 7.17 3.86
N GLN A 23 20.70 7.76 3.39
CA GLN A 23 20.35 9.17 3.63
C GLN A 23 19.24 9.35 4.66
N LEU A 24 18.40 8.34 4.88
CA LEU A 24 17.26 8.40 5.80
C LEU A 24 17.65 7.94 7.20
N THR A 25 17.10 8.62 8.21
CA THR A 25 17.14 8.12 9.59
C THR A 25 16.26 6.87 9.74
N GLY A 26 16.51 6.04 10.76
CA GLY A 26 15.73 4.81 10.96
C GLY A 26 14.22 5.04 11.08
N ALA A 27 13.80 6.17 11.67
CA ALA A 27 12.39 6.54 11.76
C ALA A 27 11.79 6.87 10.39
N GLU A 28 12.49 7.67 9.58
CA GLU A 28 12.06 8.03 8.23
C GLU A 28 12.02 6.83 7.28
N LEU A 29 12.96 5.90 7.45
CA LEU A 29 12.98 4.63 6.74
C LEU A 29 11.72 3.83 7.06
N MET A 30 11.38 3.66 8.35
CA MET A 30 10.17 2.94 8.77
C MET A 30 8.89 3.57 8.22
N VAL A 31 8.82 4.90 8.16
CA VAL A 31 7.69 5.60 7.55
C VAL A 31 7.59 5.28 6.06
N ALA A 32 8.70 5.43 5.32
CA ALA A 32 8.73 5.18 3.88
C ALA A 32 8.33 3.74 3.55
N LEU A 33 8.85 2.77 4.31
CA LEU A 33 8.47 1.36 4.20
C LEU A 33 6.97 1.18 4.48
N SER A 34 6.46 1.75 5.58
CA SER A 34 5.05 1.62 5.96
C SER A 34 4.12 2.17 4.90
N ILE A 35 4.41 3.35 4.36
CA ILE A 35 3.60 3.99 3.31
C ILE A 35 3.65 3.19 2.02
N GLY A 36 4.83 2.64 1.68
CA GLY A 36 4.99 1.76 0.54
C GLY A 36 4.18 0.48 0.66
N VAL A 37 4.21 -0.18 1.82
CA VAL A 37 3.41 -1.38 2.09
C VAL A 37 1.93 -1.05 2.04
N LEU A 38 1.48 -0.01 2.76
CA LEU A 38 0.07 0.38 2.85
C LEU A 38 -0.51 0.71 1.48
N GLY A 39 0.20 1.50 0.67
CA GLY A 39 -0.25 1.81 -0.69
C GLY A 39 -0.12 0.62 -1.65
N GLY A 40 0.88 -0.25 -1.47
CA GLY A 40 1.07 -1.44 -2.29
C GLY A 40 0.05 -2.55 -2.08
N ILE A 41 -0.62 -2.58 -0.93
CA ILE A 41 -1.74 -3.49 -0.66
C ILE A 41 -3.10 -2.87 -0.98
N PHE A 42 -3.14 -1.71 -1.64
CA PHE A 42 -4.40 -1.07 -2.03
C PHE A 42 -5.16 -1.98 -3.02
N PRO A 43 -6.45 -2.26 -2.79
CA PRO A 43 -7.16 -3.34 -3.49
C PRO A 43 -7.52 -3.03 -4.94
N ILE A 44 -7.29 -1.82 -5.44
CA ILE A 44 -7.52 -1.46 -6.84
C ILE A 44 -6.20 -1.51 -7.61
N PRO A 45 -6.02 -2.47 -8.53
CA PRO A 45 -4.83 -2.54 -9.38
C PRO A 45 -4.65 -1.25 -10.18
N LEU A 46 -3.40 -0.91 -10.50
CA LEU A 46 -3.00 0.32 -11.22
C LEU A 46 -3.18 1.63 -10.45
N VAL A 47 -3.93 1.62 -9.34
CA VAL A 47 -4.15 2.81 -8.50
C VAL A 47 -3.29 2.79 -7.23
N THR A 48 -2.57 1.70 -6.96
CA THR A 48 -1.67 1.55 -5.79
C THR A 48 -0.65 2.69 -5.68
N SER A 49 -0.01 3.09 -6.79
CA SER A 49 0.94 4.21 -6.83
C SER A 49 0.30 5.54 -6.45
N LEU A 50 -0.93 5.80 -6.90
CA LEU A 50 -1.67 7.00 -6.53
C LEU A 50 -2.02 6.98 -5.04
N ALA A 51 -2.40 5.82 -4.50
CA ALA A 51 -2.65 5.65 -3.08
C ALA A 51 -1.37 5.91 -2.26
N THR A 52 -0.24 5.30 -2.61
CA THR A 52 1.06 5.57 -1.95
C THR A 52 1.41 7.05 -1.97
N LEU A 53 1.19 7.74 -3.09
CA LEU A 53 1.50 9.16 -3.23
C LEU A 53 0.57 10.02 -2.38
N ALA A 54 -0.73 9.72 -2.35
CA ALA A 54 -1.70 10.41 -1.50
C ALA A 54 -1.38 10.23 0.00
N ILE A 55 -1.04 9.01 0.42
CA ILE A 55 -0.63 8.72 1.81
C ILE A 55 0.66 9.48 2.14
N GLY A 56 1.65 9.44 1.25
CA GLY A 56 2.92 10.13 1.44
C GLY A 56 2.79 11.65 1.48
N CYS A 57 1.91 12.24 0.67
CA CYS A 57 1.58 13.67 0.76
C CYS A 57 0.94 14.01 2.12
N TYR A 58 0.01 13.17 2.60
CA TYR A 58 -0.62 13.38 3.92
C TYR A 58 0.39 13.26 5.08
N ALA A 59 1.31 12.29 4.99
CA ALA A 59 2.39 12.07 5.96
C ALA A 59 3.56 13.07 5.80
N GLN A 60 3.47 14.02 4.86
CA GLN A 60 4.50 15.01 4.54
C GLN A 60 5.87 14.39 4.24
N CYS A 61 5.86 13.28 3.51
CA CYS A 61 7.08 12.56 3.15
C CYS A 61 7.97 13.37 2.22
N THR A 62 9.28 13.26 2.43
CA THR A 62 10.27 13.82 1.52
C THR A 62 10.30 13.03 0.21
N THR A 63 10.87 13.62 -0.84
CA THR A 63 11.02 12.95 -2.15
C THR A 63 11.76 11.62 -2.01
N THR A 64 12.80 11.55 -1.17
CA THR A 64 13.58 10.33 -0.92
C THR A 64 12.73 9.23 -0.28
N GLN A 65 11.88 9.58 0.69
CA GLN A 65 10.94 8.65 1.32
C GLN A 65 9.87 8.17 0.32
N LEU A 66 9.36 9.06 -0.53
CA LEU A 66 8.39 8.70 -1.57
C LEU A 66 8.97 7.78 -2.63
N VAL A 67 10.22 7.98 -3.05
CA VAL A 67 10.91 7.10 -4.00
C VAL A 67 11.08 5.70 -3.41
N LEU A 68 11.51 5.62 -2.15
CA LEU A 68 11.64 4.35 -1.45
C LEU A 68 10.28 3.68 -1.24
N GLY A 69 9.29 4.41 -0.75
CA GLY A 69 7.93 3.91 -0.54
C GLY A 69 7.27 3.44 -1.85
N SER A 70 7.46 4.16 -2.95
CA SER A 70 6.98 3.73 -4.27
C SER A 70 7.67 2.46 -4.76
N THR A 71 8.96 2.31 -4.45
CA THR A 71 9.71 1.08 -4.76
C THR A 71 9.17 -0.10 -3.96
N VAL A 72 8.93 0.09 -2.66
CA VAL A 72 8.31 -0.93 -1.80
C VAL A 72 6.89 -1.27 -2.27
N ASN A 73 6.09 -0.27 -2.65
CA ASN A 73 4.76 -0.49 -3.23
C ASN A 73 4.84 -1.45 -4.43
N LEU A 74 5.75 -1.23 -5.37
CA LEU A 74 5.90 -2.13 -6.53
C LEU A 74 6.19 -3.57 -6.11
N PHE A 75 7.00 -3.79 -5.08
CA PHE A 75 7.25 -5.13 -4.53
C PHE A 75 6.04 -5.71 -3.79
N CYS A 76 5.24 -4.87 -3.15
CA CYS A 76 4.04 -5.27 -2.41
C CYS A 76 2.80 -5.42 -3.29
N THR A 77 2.78 -4.84 -4.50
CA THR A 77 1.62 -4.87 -5.41
C THR A 77 1.10 -6.29 -5.68
N PRO A 78 1.93 -7.34 -5.87
CA PRO A 78 1.42 -8.71 -6.02
C PRO A 78 0.65 -9.21 -4.80
N VAL A 79 1.01 -8.74 -3.59
CA VAL A 79 0.35 -9.11 -2.33
C VAL A 79 -1.07 -8.56 -2.24
N GLN A 80 -1.40 -7.50 -3.00
CA GLN A 80 -2.75 -6.94 -3.06
C GLN A 80 -3.80 -8.02 -3.39
N PHE A 81 -3.49 -8.95 -4.30
CA PHE A 81 -4.43 -10.00 -4.73
C PHE A 81 -4.69 -11.04 -3.64
N LEU A 82 -3.72 -11.25 -2.75
CA LEU A 82 -3.85 -12.14 -1.61
C LEU A 82 -4.75 -11.51 -0.52
N LEU A 83 -4.63 -10.20 -0.32
CA LEU A 83 -5.32 -9.48 0.75
C LEU A 83 -6.70 -8.94 0.35
N LEU A 84 -6.98 -8.85 -0.94
CA LEU A 84 -8.25 -8.34 -1.47
C LEU A 84 -9.48 -9.11 -0.91
N PRO A 85 -9.50 -10.47 -0.89
CA PRO A 85 -10.59 -11.19 -0.22
C PRO A 85 -10.66 -10.86 1.26
N SER A 86 -9.53 -10.80 1.96
CA SER A 86 -9.49 -10.50 3.40
C SER A 86 -10.08 -9.14 3.74
N PHE A 87 -9.77 -8.10 2.98
CA PHE A 87 -10.36 -6.76 3.18
C PHE A 87 -11.86 -6.73 2.87
N ALA A 88 -12.30 -7.42 1.80
CA ALA A 88 -13.72 -7.53 1.49
C ALA A 88 -14.49 -8.28 2.60
N CYS A 89 -13.91 -9.38 3.09
CA CYS A 89 -14.46 -10.15 4.20
C CYS A 89 -14.54 -9.34 5.48
N LEU A 90 -13.52 -8.52 5.80
CA LEU A 90 -13.54 -7.65 6.97
C LEU A 90 -14.72 -6.67 6.95
N LEU A 91 -14.99 -6.03 5.80
CA LEU A 91 -16.18 -5.19 5.70
C LEU A 91 -17.46 -6.03 5.76
N GLY A 92 -17.47 -7.17 5.08
CA GLY A 92 -18.63 -8.08 5.06
C GLY A 92 -19.03 -8.52 6.47
N THR A 93 -18.07 -8.87 7.33
CA THR A 93 -18.34 -9.24 8.72
C THR A 93 -18.85 -8.05 9.55
N LEU A 94 -18.27 -6.86 9.39
CA LEU A 94 -18.72 -5.66 10.09
C LEU A 94 -20.12 -5.20 9.66
N ALA A 95 -20.44 -5.33 8.37
CA ALA A 95 -21.71 -4.92 7.79
C ALA A 95 -22.77 -6.04 7.75
N GLN A 96 -22.46 -7.22 8.31
CA GLN A 96 -23.31 -8.42 8.28
C GLN A 96 -23.76 -8.83 6.85
N VAL A 97 -22.89 -8.63 5.87
CA VAL A 97 -23.09 -9.03 4.47
C VAL A 97 -22.53 -10.43 4.25
N ASP A 98 -23.15 -11.20 3.35
CA ASP A 98 -22.68 -12.54 2.99
C ASP A 98 -21.23 -12.53 2.49
N VAL A 99 -20.35 -13.07 3.32
CA VAL A 99 -18.90 -13.14 3.12
C VAL A 99 -18.54 -14.24 2.10
N ALA A 100 -19.41 -15.25 1.93
CA ALA A 100 -19.16 -16.35 0.99
C ALA A 100 -19.07 -15.86 -0.47
N ALA A 101 -19.70 -14.72 -0.76
CA ALA A 101 -19.66 -14.06 -2.06
C ALA A 101 -18.26 -13.53 -2.46
N PHE A 102 -17.32 -13.41 -1.52
CA PHE A 102 -15.96 -12.85 -1.76
C PHE A 102 -14.89 -13.94 -1.95
N THR A 103 -15.29 -15.14 -2.32
CA THR A 103 -14.39 -16.28 -2.54
C THR A 103 -14.06 -16.47 -4.02
N ALA A 104 -12.91 -17.10 -4.32
CA ALA A 104 -12.53 -17.43 -5.70
C ALA A 104 -13.56 -18.34 -6.38
N SER A 105 -14.18 -19.26 -5.63
CA SER A 105 -15.26 -20.13 -6.12
C SER A 105 -16.53 -19.34 -6.45
N ALA A 106 -16.90 -18.33 -5.66
CA ALA A 106 -18.02 -17.45 -5.97
C ALA A 106 -17.79 -16.62 -7.24
N LEU A 107 -16.57 -16.13 -7.47
CA LEU A 107 -16.19 -15.46 -8.72
C LEU A 107 -16.26 -16.43 -9.92
N GLN A 108 -15.75 -17.65 -9.77
CA GLN A 108 -15.80 -18.67 -10.82
C GLN A 108 -17.26 -19.04 -11.18
N ASN A 109 -18.13 -19.16 -10.19
CA ASN A 109 -19.55 -19.41 -10.42
C ASN A 109 -20.25 -18.21 -11.09
N SER A 110 -19.87 -16.99 -10.73
CA SER A 110 -20.37 -15.76 -11.37
C SER A 110 -19.94 -15.68 -12.84
N LEU A 111 -18.73 -16.13 -13.18
CA LEU A 111 -18.24 -16.20 -14.56
C LEU A 111 -19.07 -17.17 -15.42
N LYS A 112 -19.45 -18.32 -14.85
CA LYS A 112 -20.34 -19.28 -15.53
C LYS A 112 -21.74 -18.72 -15.77
N ALA A 113 -22.21 -17.82 -14.90
CA ALA A 113 -23.50 -17.15 -15.04
C ALA A 113 -23.50 -16.02 -16.08
N GLY A 114 -22.32 -15.56 -16.52
CA GLY A 114 -22.15 -14.56 -17.57
C GLY A 114 -21.19 -13.43 -17.20
N TYR A 115 -20.63 -12.78 -18.22
CA TYR A 115 -19.62 -11.72 -18.05
C TYR A 115 -20.12 -10.51 -17.27
N ALA A 116 -21.37 -10.06 -17.49
CA ALA A 116 -21.93 -8.93 -16.77
C ALA A 116 -22.06 -9.21 -15.26
N THR A 117 -22.54 -10.40 -14.91
CA THR A 117 -22.66 -10.88 -13.53
C THR A 117 -21.28 -10.98 -12.86
N PHE A 118 -20.30 -11.53 -13.58
CA PHE A 118 -18.91 -11.58 -13.12
C PHE A 118 -18.32 -10.21 -12.85
N LEU A 119 -18.45 -9.26 -13.78
CA LEU A 119 -17.94 -7.90 -13.60
C LEU A 119 -18.60 -7.19 -12.41
N SER A 120 -19.91 -7.38 -12.25
CA SER A 120 -20.66 -6.85 -11.09
C SER A 120 -20.15 -7.45 -9.77
N SER A 121 -19.89 -8.76 -9.71
CA SER A 121 -19.34 -9.42 -8.52
C SER A 121 -17.93 -8.93 -8.20
N CYS A 122 -17.07 -8.77 -9.21
CA CYS A 122 -15.73 -8.22 -9.06
C CYS A 122 -15.77 -6.76 -8.57
N ALA A 123 -16.63 -5.93 -9.16
CA ALA A 123 -16.79 -4.52 -8.76
C ALA A 123 -17.26 -4.41 -7.30
N ARG A 124 -18.23 -5.24 -6.89
CA ARG A 124 -18.70 -5.31 -5.50
C ARG A 124 -17.58 -5.75 -4.55
N MET A 125 -16.81 -6.78 -4.91
CA MET A 125 -15.68 -7.26 -4.10
C MET A 125 -14.61 -6.18 -3.96
N LEU A 126 -14.24 -5.50 -5.05
CA LEU A 126 -13.30 -4.39 -5.05
C LEU A 126 -13.79 -3.25 -4.15
N PHE A 127 -15.05 -2.85 -4.28
CA PHE A 127 -15.64 -1.79 -3.47
C PHE A 127 -15.60 -2.14 -1.97
N CYS A 128 -16.02 -3.35 -1.60
CA CYS A 128 -15.96 -3.82 -0.22
C CYS A 128 -14.52 -3.87 0.30
N ALA A 129 -13.58 -4.37 -0.50
CA ALA A 129 -12.17 -4.41 -0.16
C ALA A 129 -11.59 -3.00 0.04
N THR A 130 -11.94 -2.03 -0.82
CA THR A 130 -11.48 -0.64 -0.69
C THR A 130 -11.91 -0.02 0.62
N ILE A 131 -13.19 -0.18 1.00
CA ILE A 131 -13.68 0.33 2.28
C ILE A 131 -13.01 -0.40 3.45
N GLY A 132 -12.89 -1.74 3.38
CA GLY A 132 -12.20 -2.55 4.38
C GLY A 132 -10.74 -2.11 4.57
N TRP A 133 -10.05 -1.81 3.47
CA TRP A 133 -8.70 -1.26 3.49
C TRP A 133 -8.69 0.11 4.19
N PHE A 134 -9.62 1.03 3.89
CA PHE A 134 -9.68 2.33 4.58
C PHE A 134 -9.87 2.20 6.10
N LEU A 135 -10.72 1.25 6.55
CA LEU A 135 -10.94 1.01 7.98
C LEU A 135 -9.66 0.60 8.73
N VAL A 136 -8.77 -0.15 8.07
CA VAL A 136 -7.50 -0.60 8.65
C VAL A 136 -6.40 0.44 8.47
N THR A 137 -6.31 1.00 7.27
CA THR A 137 -5.17 1.83 6.86
C THR A 137 -5.28 3.26 7.36
N ALA A 138 -6.47 3.86 7.41
CA ALA A 138 -6.65 5.21 7.94
C ALA A 138 -6.13 5.38 9.39
N PRO A 139 -6.50 4.54 10.38
CA PRO A 139 -5.97 4.67 11.73
C PRO A 139 -4.45 4.43 11.80
N LEU A 140 -3.91 3.52 10.97
CA LEU A 140 -2.47 3.29 10.89
C LEU A 140 -1.72 4.53 10.37
N ILE A 141 -2.23 5.19 9.33
CA ILE A 141 -1.63 6.42 8.79
C ILE A 141 -1.67 7.54 9.83
N ILE A 142 -2.78 7.68 10.55
CA ILE A 142 -2.91 8.66 11.64
C ILE A 142 -1.89 8.37 12.74
N ALA A 143 -1.78 7.11 13.19
CA ALA A 143 -0.81 6.70 14.20
C ALA A 143 0.64 6.96 13.74
N LEU A 144 0.98 6.61 12.50
CA LEU A 144 2.29 6.88 11.91
C LEU A 144 2.62 8.38 11.95
N ARG A 145 1.66 9.24 11.58
CA ARG A 145 1.85 10.70 11.63
C ARG A 145 2.10 11.21 13.05
N PHE A 146 1.35 10.71 14.03
CA PHE A 146 1.58 11.07 15.43
C PHE A 146 2.95 10.64 15.91
N VAL A 147 3.38 9.42 15.58
CA VAL A 147 4.72 8.91 15.94
C VAL A 147 5.82 9.77 15.30
N GLN A 148 5.68 10.13 14.03
CA GLN A 148 6.63 11.03 13.35
C GLN A 148 6.74 12.39 14.05
N GLN A 149 5.60 12.99 14.40
CA GLN A 149 5.58 14.29 15.10
C GLN A 149 6.25 14.20 16.47
N CYS A 150 6.00 13.12 17.22
CA CYS A 150 6.64 12.88 18.52
C CYS A 150 8.17 12.74 18.40
N ILE A 151 8.66 12.03 17.38
CA ILE A 151 10.10 11.84 17.14
C ILE A 151 10.75 13.17 16.77
N LEU A 152 10.16 13.93 15.85
CA LEU A 152 10.67 15.24 15.44
C LEU A 152 10.72 16.22 16.62
N HIS A 153 9.66 16.26 17.44
CA HIS A 153 9.62 17.13 18.61
C HIS A 153 10.69 16.77 19.64
N ARG A 154 10.96 15.47 19.84
CA ARG A 154 12.03 15.01 20.74
C ARG A 154 13.41 15.43 20.24
N GLN A 155 13.69 15.25 18.95
CA GLN A 155 14.98 15.65 18.37
C GLN A 155 15.23 17.16 18.47
N PHE A 156 14.20 17.97 18.23
CA PHE A 156 14.31 19.42 18.36
C PHE A 156 14.60 19.85 19.81
N LYS A 157 13.99 19.18 20.79
CA LYS A 157 14.23 19.44 22.22
C LYS A 157 15.63 19.04 22.67
N GLU A 158 16.20 17.98 22.09
CA GLU A 158 17.58 17.55 22.39
C GLU A 158 18.64 18.50 21.79
N MET A 159 18.37 19.13 20.64
CA MET A 159 19.28 20.13 20.03
C MET A 159 19.23 21.51 20.67
N ALA A 160 18.18 21.82 21.44
CA ALA A 160 18.02 23.10 22.13
C ALA A 160 18.64 23.13 23.55
N LYS A 161 19.24 22.02 23.99
CA LYS A 161 20.00 21.89 25.24
C LYS A 161 21.50 21.94 24.95
#